data_AF-A0A1A8EEH8-F1
#
_entry.id   AF-A0A1A8EEH8-F1
#
_cell.length_a   1.000
_cell.length_b   1.000
_cell.length_c   1.000
_cell.angle_alpha   90.00
_cell.angle_beta   90.00
_cell.angle_gamma   90.00
#
_symmetry.space_group_name_H-M   'P 1'
#
loop_
_entity.id
_entity.type
_entity.pdbx_description
1 polymer ?
#
loop_
_entity_poly.entity_id
_entity_poly.type
_entity_poly.pdbx_seq_one_letter_code
_entity_poly.pdbx_strand_id
1 'polypeptide(L)' 'CEGCKGFFRRSMKRKASFTCPFNGSCTITKDNRRHCQACRLKRCIDIGMMKEFILTDEEVQRKREMIMKRKEEEAARE' A
#
# COMPACT_ATOMS: atom_id res chain seq x y z
N CYS A 1 7.60 7.11 4.93
CA CYS A 1 8.72 6.51 4.16
C CYS A 1 8.19 5.48 3.17
N GLU A 2 8.90 5.23 2.07
CA GLU A 2 8.47 4.32 1.00
C GLU A 2 8.25 2.88 1.48
N GLY A 3 9.04 2.42 2.45
CA GLY A 3 8.88 1.08 3.03
C GLY A 3 7.53 0.86 3.71
N CYS A 4 6.99 1.85 4.44
CA CYS A 4 5.66 1.75 5.08
C CYS A 4 4.53 1.98 4.08
N LYS A 5 4.71 2.87 3.09
CA LYS A 5 3.77 3.04 1.97
C LYS A 5 3.52 1.73 1.23
N GLY A 6 4.60 1.05 0.83
CA GLY A 6 4.50 -0.25 0.14
C GLY A 6 3.94 -1.36 1.03
N PHE A 7 4.33 -1.40 2.30
CA PHE A 7 3.80 -2.36 3.27
C PHE A 7 2.28 -2.20 3.46
N PHE A 8 1.81 -1.00 3.79
CA PHE A 8 0.39 -0.71 4.01
C PHE A 8 -0.44 -1.08 2.78
N ARG A 9 -0.01 -0.65 1.58
CA ARG A 9 -0.70 -0.96 0.32
C ARG A 9 -0.88 -2.46 0.11
N ARG A 10 0.20 -3.25 0.28
CA ARG A 10 0.15 -4.71 0.08
C ARG A 10 -0.69 -5.40 1.14
N SER A 11 -0.55 -4.99 2.41
CA SER A 11 -1.32 -5.56 3.52
C SER A 11 -2.81 -5.37 3.33
N MET A 12 -3.25 -4.15 2.95
CA MET A 12 -4.66 -3.86 2.69
C MET A 12 -5.19 -4.59 1.46
N LYS A 13 -4.47 -4.59 0.34
CA LYS A 13 -4.91 -5.31 -0.89
C LYS A 13 -5.08 -6.81 -0.65
N ARG A 14 -4.16 -7.44 0.09
CA ARG A 14 -4.22 -8.88 0.40
C ARG A 14 -5.19 -9.22 1.52
N LYS A 15 -5.85 -8.23 2.13
CA LYS A 15 -6.64 -8.39 3.36
C LYS A 15 -5.87 -9.20 4.41
N ALA A 16 -4.58 -8.91 4.54
CA ALA A 16 -3.67 -9.72 5.35
C ALA A 16 -4.03 -9.60 6.83
N SER A 17 -4.22 -10.75 7.49
CA SER A 17 -4.33 -10.83 8.94
C SER A 17 -2.95 -11.14 9.52
N PHE A 18 -2.52 -10.34 10.48
CA PHE A 18 -1.24 -10.53 11.17
C PHE A 18 -1.47 -10.65 12.66
N THR A 19 -0.80 -11.61 13.28
CA THR A 19 -0.76 -11.77 14.73
C THR A 19 0.56 -11.23 15.27
N CYS A 20 0.52 -10.50 16.38
CA CYS A 20 1.75 -10.05 17.04
C CYS A 20 2.42 -11.23 17.73
N PRO A 21 3.71 -11.52 17.49
CA PRO A 21 4.43 -12.58 18.20
C PRO A 21 4.88 -12.17 19.62
N PHE A 22 4.32 -11.08 20.15
CA PHE A 22 4.70 -10.44 21.41
C PHE A 22 3.40 -10.00 22.12
N ASN A 23 3.39 -8.84 22.77
CA ASN A 23 2.26 -8.30 23.54
C ASN A 23 1.30 -7.37 22.78
N GLY A 24 1.46 -7.19 21.46
CA GLY A 24 0.59 -6.31 20.67
C GLY A 24 0.88 -4.81 20.79
N SER A 25 1.93 -4.41 21.54
CA SER A 25 2.28 -3.01 21.77
C SER A 25 3.73 -2.68 21.34
N CYS A 26 4.22 -3.29 20.25
CA CYS A 26 5.59 -3.07 19.79
C CYS A 26 5.82 -1.61 19.37
N THR A 27 6.91 -1.01 19.83
CA THR A 27 7.40 0.28 19.34
C THR A 27 8.06 0.10 17.98
N ILE A 28 7.50 0.73 16.94
CA ILE A 28 7.97 0.57 15.56
C ILE A 28 9.03 1.61 15.21
N THR A 29 10.24 1.15 14.89
CA THR A 29 11.39 1.96 14.47
C THR A 29 11.84 1.62 13.05
N LYS A 30 12.81 2.36 12.49
CA LYS A 30 13.35 2.11 11.15
C LYS A 30 13.93 0.70 11.01
N ASP A 31 14.60 0.22 12.05
CA ASP A 31 15.34 -1.05 12.06
C ASP A 31 14.41 -2.22 12.39
N ASN A 32 13.47 -2.03 13.33
CA ASN A 32 12.67 -3.13 13.84
C ASN A 32 11.32 -3.34 13.14
N ARG A 33 10.88 -2.43 12.27
CA ARG A 33 9.58 -2.48 11.56
C ARG A 33 9.34 -3.73 10.72
N ARG A 34 10.31 -4.63 10.52
CA ARG A 34 10.08 -5.90 9.82
C ARG A 34 9.73 -7.06 10.78
N HIS A 35 10.03 -6.93 12.07
CA HIS A 35 9.86 -8.02 13.04
C HIS A 35 8.40 -8.23 13.47
N CYS A 36 7.55 -7.18 13.44
CA CYS A 36 6.14 -7.32 13.79
C CYS A 36 5.25 -6.61 12.75
N GLN A 37 4.62 -7.42 11.88
CA GLN A 37 3.71 -6.92 10.85
C GLN A 37 2.39 -6.42 11.46
N ALA A 38 1.90 -7.06 12.51
CA ALA A 38 0.66 -6.70 13.20
C ALA A 38 0.72 -5.28 13.78
N CYS A 39 1.67 -5.00 14.66
CA CYS A 39 1.83 -3.67 15.26
C CYS A 39 2.22 -2.61 14.23
N ARG A 40 2.99 -2.97 13.19
CA ARG A 40 3.28 -2.03 12.10
C ARG A 40 2.03 -1.65 11.32
N LEU A 41 1.17 -2.60 10.99
CA LEU A 41 -0.08 -2.32 10.27
C LEU A 41 -1.02 -1.50 11.13
N LYS A 42 -1.21 -1.90 12.39
CA LYS A 42 -1.97 -1.13 13.39
C LYS A 42 -1.47 0.32 13.45
N ARG A 43 -0.15 0.53 13.61
CA ARG A 43 0.45 1.87 13.65
C ARG A 43 0.21 2.66 12.36
N CYS A 44 0.20 2.03 11.18
CA CYS A 44 -0.12 2.73 9.93
C CYS A 44 -1.56 3.28 9.95
N ILE A 45 -2.52 2.49 10.46
CA ILE A 45 -3.92 2.91 10.62
C ILE A 45 -4.01 4.03 11.67
N ASP A 46 -3.36 3.84 12.83
CA ASP A 46 -3.39 4.81 13.94
C ASP A 46 -2.83 6.19 13.57
N ILE A 47 -1.89 6.27 12.62
CA ILE A 47 -1.36 7.55 12.11
C ILE A 47 -2.17 8.10 10.91
N GLY A 48 -3.27 7.46 10.53
CA GLY A 48 -4.19 7.96 9.51
C GLY A 48 -3.93 7.50 8.08
N MET A 49 -3.20 6.39 7.87
CA MET A 49 -3.16 5.79 6.53
C MET A 49 -4.51 5.15 6.19
N MET A 50 -5.12 5.56 5.07
CA MET A 50 -6.46 5.15 4.66
C MET A 50 -6.39 4.15 3.50
N LYS A 51 -7.16 3.06 3.60
CA LYS A 51 -7.21 2.03 2.54
C LYS A 51 -7.96 2.51 1.30
N GLU A 52 -8.83 3.50 1.48
CA GLU A 52 -9.68 4.15 0.48
C GLU A 52 -8.84 4.87 -0.59
N PHE A 53 -7.60 5.24 -0.27
CA PHE A 53 -6.64 5.84 -1.22
C PHE A 53 -5.80 4.82 -1.97
N ILE A 54 -6.02 3.52 -1.73
CA ILE A 54 -5.40 2.46 -2.51
C ILE A 54 -6.31 2.13 -3.69
N LEU A 55 -5.83 2.42 -4.90
CA LEU A 55 -6.58 2.08 -6.11
C LEU A 55 -6.94 0.58 -6.14
N THR A 56 -8.20 0.31 -6.45
CA THR A 56 -8.69 -1.04 -6.74
C THR A 56 -8.01 -1.59 -7.99
N ASP A 57 -8.15 -2.89 -8.23
CA ASP A 57 -7.54 -3.50 -9.42
C ASP A 57 -8.21 -2.99 -10.71
N GLU A 58 -9.52 -2.74 -10.68
CA GLU A 58 -10.27 -2.10 -11.76
C GLU A 58 -9.79 -0.67 -12.05
N GLU A 59 -9.59 0.15 -11.01
CA GLU A 59 -9.10 1.52 -11.17
C GLU A 59 -7.67 1.56 -11.73
N VAL A 60 -6.82 0.62 -11.30
CA VAL A 60 -5.47 0.45 -11.87
C VAL A 60 -5.55 0.10 -13.34
N GLN A 61 -6.44 -0.82 -13.73
CA GLN A 61 -6.62 -1.23 -15.11
C GLN A 61 -7.13 -0.08 -15.99
N ARG A 62 -8.19 0.61 -15.55
CA ARG A 62 -8.72 1.80 -16.24
C ARG A 62 -7.66 2.89 -16.41
N LYS A 63 -6.82 3.11 -15.40
CA LYS A 63 -5.71 4.08 -15.48
C LYS A 63 -4.66 3.65 -16.51
N ARG A 64 -4.35 2.36 -16.61
CA ARG A 64 -3.42 1.83 -17.62
C ARG A 64 -3.96 2.03 -19.04
N GLU A 65 -5.23 1.74 -19.25
CA GLU A 65 -5.90 1.95 -20.54
C GLU A 65 -5.88 3.42 -20.95
N MET A 66 -6.21 4.33 -20.03
CA MET A 66 -6.11 5.78 -20.30
C MET A 66 -4.68 6.21 -20.67
N ILE A 67 -3.66 5.65 -20.03
CA ILE A 67 -2.26 5.96 -20.35
C ILE A 67 -1.88 5.43 -21.73
N MET A 68 -2.29 4.20 -22.07
CA MET A 68 -2.01 3.61 -23.38
C MET A 68 -2.70 4.38 -24.50
N LYS A 69 -3.97 4.72 -24.32
CA LYS A 69 -4.73 5.54 -25.27
C LYS A 69 -4.05 6.89 -25.53
N ARG A 70 -3.59 7.58 -24.48
CA ARG A 70 -2.87 8.85 -24.63
C ARG A 70 -1.57 8.71 -25.43
N LYS A 71 -0.84 7.60 -25.23
CA LYS A 71 0.38 7.29 -25.99
C LYS A 71 0.09 7.03 -27.46
N GLU A 72 -0.98 6.30 -27.76
CA GLU A 72 -1.41 6.04 -29.15
C GLU A 72 -1.84 7.33 -29.85
N GLU A 73 -2.62 8.18 -29.16
CA GLU A 73 -3.01 9.50 -29.68
C GLU A 73 -1.80 10.43 -29.90
N GLU A 74 -0.75 10.33 -29.08
CA GLU A 74 0.49 11.08 -29.23
C GLU A 74 1.33 10.59 -30.41
N ALA A 75 1.51 9.27 -30.54
CA ALA A 75 2.21 8.66 -31.66
C ALA A 75 1.50 8.90 -33.01
N ALA A 76 0.18 9.08 -33.01
CA ALA A 76 -0.57 9.42 -34.22
C ALA A 76 -0.47 10.90 -34.63
N ARG A 77 0.02 11.77 -33.73
CA ARG A 77 0.26 13.20 -34.02
C ARG A 77 1.67 13.49 -34.50
N GLU A 78 2.61 12.57 -34.24
CA GLU A 78 3.99 12.59 -34.75
C GLU A 78 4.07 12.01 -36.17
#